data_AF-A0A2E5ZKJ0-F1
#
_entry.id   AF-A0A2E5ZKJ0-F1
#
_cell.length_a   1.000
_cell.length_b   1.000
_cell.length_c   1.000
_cell.angle_alpha   90.00
_cell.angle_beta   90.00
_cell.angle_gamma   90.00
#
_symmetry.space_group_name_H-M   'P 1'
#
loop_
_entity.id
_entity.type
_entity.pdbx_description
1 polymer ?
#
loop_
_entity_poly.entity_id
_entity_poly.type
_entity_poly.pdbx_seq_one_letter_code
_entity_poly.pdbx_strand_id
1 'polypeptide(L)'
;MTQEDDAAEPGLPSYAEALDEVQEILAALESDATDVDLLAERVQRADLLIRHCRSRLDDARLRVEQVVAGSKPQSSDEQPGD
;
A
#
# COMPACT_ATOMS: atom_id res chain seq x y z
N MET A 1 21.49 6.13 0.09
CA MET A 1 21.26 4.72 -0.29
C MET A 1 20.67 4.08 0.95
N THR A 2 19.36 4.29 1.16
CA THR A 2 18.68 3.86 2.37
C THR A 2 17.28 3.44 1.98
N GLN A 3 17.12 2.14 1.77
CA GLN A 3 15.83 1.48 1.81
C GLN A 3 16.11 0.03 2.19
N GLU A 4 16.52 -0.14 3.45
CA GLU A 4 16.51 -1.44 4.13
C GLU A 4 15.18 -1.50 4.90
N ASP A 5 14.53 -2.65 4.82
CA ASP A 5 13.37 -3.07 5.61
C ASP A 5 12.02 -2.42 5.29
N ASP A 6 11.47 -2.82 4.15
CA ASP A 6 10.06 -3.15 4.12
C ASP A 6 9.88 -4.59 3.64
N ALA A 7 10.05 -5.54 4.55
CA ALA A 7 8.99 -6.49 4.90
C ALA A 7 8.20 -7.17 3.76
N ALA A 8 8.70 -7.25 2.54
CA ALA A 8 7.96 -7.78 1.41
C ALA A 8 7.92 -9.30 1.54
N GLU A 9 6.70 -9.84 1.67
CA GLU A 9 6.40 -11.22 1.32
C GLU A 9 7.22 -11.61 0.07
N PRO A 10 8.09 -12.63 0.14
CA PRO A 10 9.02 -12.93 -0.95
C PRO A 10 8.23 -13.34 -2.20
N GLY A 11 8.05 -12.38 -3.11
CA GLY A 11 7.27 -12.57 -4.34
C GLY A 11 6.46 -11.35 -4.80
N LEU A 12 6.26 -10.33 -3.97
CA LEU A 12 5.52 -9.11 -4.34
C LEU A 12 6.45 -7.87 -4.41
N PRO A 13 6.28 -7.00 -5.42
CA PRO A 13 7.09 -5.79 -5.59
C PRO A 13 6.85 -4.80 -4.44
N SER A 14 7.79 -3.89 -4.21
CA SER A 14 7.59 -2.80 -3.24
C SER A 14 6.42 -1.90 -3.66
N TYR A 15 5.93 -1.06 -2.75
CA TYR A 15 4.81 -0.15 -3.06
C TYR A 15 5.09 0.74 -4.27
N ALA A 16 6.32 1.27 -4.38
CA ALA A 16 6.72 2.12 -5.49
C ALA A 16 6.76 1.35 -6.82
N GLU A 17 7.38 0.16 -6.81
CA GLU A 17 7.46 -0.71 -7.99
C GLU A 17 6.07 -1.19 -8.43
N ALA A 18 5.20 -1.55 -7.47
CA ALA A 18 3.82 -1.95 -7.75
C ALA A 18 3.02 -0.80 -8.38
N LEU A 19 3.22 0.43 -7.92
CA LEU A 19 2.56 1.61 -8.46
C LEU A 19 3.05 1.91 -9.89
N ASP A 20 4.36 1.81 -10.13
CA ASP A 20 4.94 2.00 -11.46
C ASP A 20 4.40 0.95 -12.45
N GLU A 21 4.36 -0.32 -12.05
CA GLU A 21 3.81 -1.40 -12.90
C GLU A 21 2.31 -1.17 -13.20
N VAL A 22 1.52 -0.68 -12.23
CA VAL A 22 0.11 -0.31 -12.49
C VAL A 22 0.00 0.82 -13.52
N GLN A 23 0.87 1.83 -13.46
CA GLN A 23 0.86 2.92 -14.44
C GLN A 23 1.25 2.44 -15.84
N GLU A 24 2.23 1.55 -15.96
CA GLU A 24 2.61 0.93 -17.23
C GLU A 24 1.47 0.10 -17.81
N ILE A 25 0.78 -0.68 -16.97
CA ILE A 25 -0.41 -1.41 -17.38
C ILE A 25 -1.46 -0.44 -17.91
N LEU A 26 -1.77 0.63 -17.17
CA LEU A 26 -2.77 1.63 -17.56
C LEU A 26 -2.45 2.23 -18.94
N ALA A 27 -1.20 2.64 -19.15
CA ALA A 27 -0.73 3.19 -20.43
C ALA A 27 -0.86 2.17 -21.58
N ALA A 28 -0.66 0.88 -21.31
CA ALA A 28 -0.85 -0.17 -22.30
C ALA A 28 -2.35 -0.43 -22.61
N LEU A 29 -3.25 -0.28 -21.64
CA LEU A 29 -4.69 -0.41 -21.84
C LEU A 29 -5.27 0.75 -22.68
N GLU A 30 -4.69 1.94 -22.55
CA GLU A 30 -5.10 3.14 -23.31
C GLU A 30 -4.60 3.14 -24.76
N SER A 31 -3.73 2.19 -25.13
CA SER A 31 -3.25 2.00 -26.49
C SER A 31 -4.23 1.19 -27.33
N ASP A 32 -4.61 1.72 -28.50
CA ASP A 32 -5.52 1.08 -29.48
C ASP A 32 -4.99 -0.26 -30.07
N ALA A 33 -3.75 -0.66 -29.75
CA ALA A 33 -3.11 -1.86 -30.28
C ALA A 33 -3.28 -3.12 -29.41
N THR A 34 -4.07 -3.07 -28.33
CA THR A 34 -4.14 -4.16 -27.35
C THR A 34 -5.33 -5.10 -27.60
N ASP A 35 -5.04 -6.40 -27.78
CA ASP A 35 -6.04 -7.47 -27.89
C ASP A 35 -6.88 -7.61 -26.60
N VAL A 36 -8.17 -7.93 -26.71
CA VAL A 36 -9.11 -8.10 -25.59
C VAL A 36 -8.67 -9.16 -24.59
N ASP A 37 -8.09 -10.27 -25.06
CA ASP A 37 -7.59 -11.32 -24.17
C ASP A 37 -6.41 -10.80 -23.33
N LEU A 38 -5.55 -10.00 -23.95
CA LEU A 38 -4.40 -9.38 -23.30
C LEU A 38 -4.80 -8.23 -22.37
N LEU A 39 -5.89 -7.51 -22.66
CA LEU A 39 -6.50 -6.55 -21.73
C LEU A 39 -6.94 -7.27 -20.43
N ALA A 40 -7.57 -8.43 -20.55
CA ALA A 40 -8.05 -9.18 -19.38
C ALA A 40 -6.90 -9.62 -18.45
N GLU A 41 -5.82 -10.16 -19.01
CA GLU A 41 -4.62 -10.54 -18.23
C GLU A 41 -3.99 -9.34 -17.53
N ARG A 42 -3.88 -8.20 -18.23
CA ARG A 42 -3.33 -6.96 -17.67
C ARG A 42 -4.18 -6.39 -16.55
N VAL A 43 -5.50 -6.40 -16.70
CA VAL A 43 -6.41 -5.94 -15.65
C VAL A 43 -6.32 -6.85 -14.42
N GLN A 44 -6.21 -8.18 -14.59
CA GLN A 44 -6.00 -9.10 -13.47
C GLN A 44 -4.69 -8.82 -12.73
N ARG A 45 -3.62 -8.55 -13.47
CA ARG A 45 -2.32 -8.17 -12.89
C ARG A 45 -2.43 -6.86 -12.11
N ALA A 46 -3.06 -5.83 -12.68
CA ALA A 46 -3.28 -4.55 -12.00
C ALA A 46 -4.11 -4.72 -10.72
N ASP A 47 -5.15 -5.56 -10.72
CA ASP A 47 -5.95 -5.83 -9.53
C ASP A 47 -5.12 -6.44 -8.38
N LEU A 48 -4.21 -7.39 -8.70
CA LEU A 48 -3.29 -7.95 -7.71
C LEU A 48 -2.38 -6.90 -7.10
N LEU A 49 -1.80 -6.02 -7.93
CA LEU A 49 -0.92 -4.94 -7.49
C LEU A 49 -1.67 -3.91 -6.63
N ILE A 50 -2.89 -3.53 -7.03
CA ILE A 50 -3.72 -2.60 -6.26
C ILE A 50 -4.07 -3.18 -4.89
N ARG A 51 -4.42 -4.48 -4.82
CA ARG A 51 -4.66 -5.16 -3.54
C ARG A 51 -3.43 -5.17 -2.65
N HIS A 52 -2.25 -5.43 -3.23
CA HIS A 52 -0.99 -5.34 -2.50
C HIS A 52 -0.74 -3.93 -1.96
N CYS A 53 -0.87 -2.90 -2.79
CA CYS A 53 -0.69 -1.50 -2.37
C CYS A 53 -1.64 -1.10 -1.23
N ARG A 54 -2.90 -1.55 -1.27
CA ARG A 54 -3.87 -1.29 -0.19
C ARG A 54 -3.45 -1.94 1.12
N SER A 55 -3.04 -3.20 1.09
CA SER A 55 -2.54 -3.90 2.28
C SER A 55 -1.37 -3.16 2.93
N ARG A 56 -0.42 -2.70 2.11
CA ARG A 56 0.74 -1.93 2.57
C ARG A 56 0.35 -0.61 3.25
N LEU A 57 -0.63 0.09 2.68
CA LEU A 57 -1.16 1.33 3.25
C LEU A 57 -1.88 1.09 4.58
N ASP A 58 -2.67 0.02 4.67
CA ASP A 58 -3.36 -0.35 5.90
C ASP A 58 -2.36 -0.71 7.01
N ASP A 59 -1.31 -1.46 6.69
CA ASP A 59 -0.24 -1.79 7.64
C ASP A 59 0.50 -0.52 8.11
N ALA A 60 0.84 0.37 7.18
CA ALA A 60 1.47 1.64 7.50
C ALA A 60 0.58 2.49 8.40
N ARG A 61 -0.73 2.56 8.11
CA ARG A 61 -1.72 3.26 8.93
C ARG A 61 -1.77 2.68 10.34
N LEU A 62 -1.83 1.36 10.47
CA LEU A 62 -1.85 0.68 11.77
C LEU A 62 -0.60 0.99 12.59
N ARG A 63 0.58 0.99 11.98
CA ARG A 63 1.84 1.37 12.64
C ARG A 63 1.81 2.81 13.13
N VAL A 64 1.29 3.74 12.32
CA VAL A 64 1.13 5.15 12.71
C VAL A 64 0.17 5.29 13.90
N GLU A 65 -0.97 4.61 13.88
CA GLU A 65 -1.94 4.62 14.98
C GLU A 65 -1.32 4.11 16.29
N GLN A 66 -0.50 3.06 16.24
CA GLN A 66 0.22 2.54 17.41
C GLN A 66 1.22 3.56 17.96
N VAL A 67 1.99 4.24 17.09
CA VAL A 67 2.96 5.27 17.51
C VAL A 67 2.25 6.46 18.17
N VAL A 68 1.12 6.88 17.62
CA VAL A 68 0.31 7.99 18.17
C VAL A 68 -0.31 7.58 19.51
N ALA A 69 -0.84 6.35 19.62
CA ALA A 69 -1.39 5.83 20.86
C ALA A 69 -0.34 5.72 21.97
N GLY A 70 0.87 5.24 21.65
CA GLY A 70 2.01 5.19 22.57
C GLY A 70 2.57 6.56 22.95
N SER A 71 2.34 7.59 22.13
CA SER A 71 2.82 8.96 22.36
C SER A 71 1.83 9.84 23.14
N LYS A 72 0.59 9.39 23.40
CA LYS A 72 -0.30 10.15 24.30
C LYS A 72 0.33 10.15 25.69
N PRO A 73 0.74 11.31 26.25
CA PRO A 73 1.06 11.39 27.66
C PRO A 73 -0.21 10.96 28.41
N GLN A 74 -0.04 10.09 29.41
CA GLN A 74 -1.09 9.79 30.35
C GLN A 74 -1.37 11.06 31.16
N SER A 75 -2.14 11.98 30.58
CA SER A 75 -2.87 12.96 31.37
C SER A 75 -3.93 12.16 32.10
N SER A 76 -3.52 11.63 33.25
CA SER A 76 -4.42 11.27 34.34
C SER A 76 -5.15 12.53 34.76
N ASP A 77 -6.22 12.88 34.05
CA ASP A 77 -7.27 13.76 34.55
C ASP A 77 -8.20 12.91 35.42
N GLU A 78 -7.62 12.37 36.47
CA GLU A 78 -8.36 11.93 37.65
C GLU A 78 -8.46 13.20 38.50
N GLN A 79 -9.47 14.05 38.27
CA GLN A 79 -9.83 15.07 39.24
C GLN A 79 -10.42 14.36 40.45
N PRO A 80 -9.72 14.30 41.60
CA PRO A 80 -10.33 13.88 42.83
C PRO A 80 -11.27 15.01 43.26
N GLY A 81 -12.46 14.67 43.70
CA GLY A 81 -13.37 15.64 44.30
C GLY A 81 -12.75 16.32 45.52
N ASP A 82 -12.89 17.63 45.56
CA ASP A 82 -13.46 18.40 46.68
C ASP A 82 -14.09 19.69 46.13
#